data_AF-A0A9D6TTH5-F1
#
_entry.id   AF-A0A9D6TTH5-F1
#
_cell.length_a   1.000
_cell.length_b   1.000
_cell.length_c   1.000
_cell.angle_alpha   90.00
_cell.angle_beta   90.00
_cell.angle_gamma   90.00
#
_symmetry.space_group_name_H-M   'P 1'
#
loop_
_entity.id
_entity.type
_entity.pdbx_description
1 polymer ?
#
loop_
_entity_poly.entity_id
_entity_poly.type
_entity_poly.pdbx_seq_one_letter_code
_entity_poly.pdbx_strand_id
1 'polypeptide(L)'
;MTTQVVDTESAREFMRETLQKITEAELLAIAGELGGKYERFSALLQRPVRDRLGADELRRLLRSVFSTRRKAGEVLDRVGAPRLAGWIDDLLEPRTALDARFQTFYDRLAGLPESVRFDLASELLHFTDPERYWLWTRWVWDPHTRTGALPLVTMEEYDLDAETVGKTYLRVGQAIAFVHETGRAAGFTRIGQGPFGVDVYLACVYCVYVYTTVRMRMTQEFNRVIPPLPELARRFLGVYRMEI
;
A
#
# COMPACT_ATOMS: atom_id res chain seq x y z
N MET A 1 23.60 -16.37 9.52
CA MET A 1 22.53 -17.33 9.19
C MET A 1 21.42 -16.53 8.54
N THR A 2 21.06 -16.86 7.30
CA THR A 2 19.99 -16.16 6.58
C THR A 2 18.67 -16.62 7.20
N THR A 3 18.12 -15.80 8.10
CA THR A 3 16.78 -16.06 8.65
C THR A 3 15.81 -16.05 7.48
N GLN A 4 15.13 -17.17 7.25
CA GLN A 4 14.06 -17.24 6.27
C GLN A 4 12.99 -16.25 6.69
N VAL A 5 12.61 -15.32 5.80
CA VAL A 5 11.59 -14.29 6.07
C VAL A 5 10.24 -14.69 5.50
N VAL A 6 10.23 -15.38 4.36
CA VAL A 6 9.01 -15.75 3.63
C VAL A 6 8.65 -17.20 3.91
N ASP A 7 7.40 -17.41 4.33
CA ASP A 7 6.79 -18.74 4.29
C ASP A 7 6.41 -19.02 2.82
N THR A 8 7.29 -19.74 2.14
CA THR A 8 7.13 -20.05 0.72
C THR A 8 5.97 -20.99 0.45
N GLU A 9 5.58 -21.82 1.43
CA GLU A 9 4.45 -22.73 1.30
C GLU A 9 3.14 -21.95 1.33
N SER A 10 2.91 -21.19 2.41
CA SER A 10 1.75 -20.30 2.53
C SER A 10 1.63 -19.34 1.34
N ALA A 11 2.76 -18.74 0.92
CA ALA A 11 2.78 -17.83 -0.22
C ALA A 11 2.28 -18.49 -1.54
N ARG A 12 2.66 -19.75 -1.78
CA ARG A 12 2.21 -20.54 -2.94
C ARG A 12 0.74 -20.93 -2.84
N GLU A 13 0.26 -21.25 -1.66
CA GLU A 13 -1.15 -21.59 -1.43
C GLU A 13 -2.06 -20.40 -1.73
N PHE A 14 -1.75 -19.21 -1.20
CA PHE A 14 -2.50 -18.00 -1.52
C PHE A 14 -2.50 -17.68 -3.01
N MET A 15 -1.39 -17.91 -3.71
CA MET A 15 -1.36 -17.71 -5.17
C MET A 15 -2.29 -18.68 -5.89
N ARG A 16 -2.28 -19.96 -5.48
CA ARG A 16 -3.16 -20.99 -6.05
C ARG A 16 -4.62 -20.64 -5.85
N GLU A 17 -5.00 -20.18 -4.66
CA GLU A 17 -6.37 -19.74 -4.37
C GLU A 17 -6.75 -18.46 -5.14
N THR A 18 -5.81 -17.55 -5.32
CA THR A 18 -5.99 -16.33 -6.12
C THR A 18 -6.33 -16.69 -7.56
N LEU A 19 -5.56 -17.58 -8.21
CA LEU A 19 -5.78 -17.97 -9.61
C LEU A 19 -7.10 -18.71 -9.86
N GLN A 20 -7.77 -19.19 -8.81
CA GLN A 20 -9.14 -19.73 -8.92
C GLN A 20 -10.22 -18.64 -9.01
N LYS A 21 -9.89 -17.39 -8.67
CA LYS A 21 -10.82 -16.27 -8.48
C LYS A 21 -10.56 -15.07 -9.39
N ILE A 22 -9.39 -15.01 -10.03
CA ILE A 22 -8.99 -13.92 -10.93
C ILE A 22 -8.07 -14.47 -12.02
N THR A 23 -8.21 -13.94 -13.24
CA THR A 23 -7.41 -14.33 -14.40
C THR A 23 -6.08 -13.57 -14.46
N GLU A 24 -5.09 -14.12 -15.17
CA GLU A 24 -3.82 -13.42 -15.42
C GLU A 24 -4.03 -12.07 -16.14
N ALA A 25 -4.98 -12.01 -17.08
CA ALA A 25 -5.31 -10.78 -17.80
C ALA A 25 -5.84 -9.68 -16.86
N GLU A 26 -6.68 -10.05 -15.89
CA GLU A 26 -7.18 -9.09 -14.90
C GLU A 26 -6.08 -8.61 -13.96
N LEU A 27 -5.15 -9.49 -13.57
CA LEU A 27 -4.02 -9.11 -12.73
C LEU A 27 -3.06 -8.17 -13.47
N LEU A 28 -2.78 -8.44 -14.75
CA LEU A 28 -2.02 -7.54 -15.62
C LEU A 28 -2.72 -6.19 -15.79
N ALA A 29 -4.05 -6.17 -15.91
CA ALA A 29 -4.81 -4.93 -15.97
C ALA A 29 -4.67 -4.11 -14.68
N ILE A 30 -4.75 -4.74 -13.51
CA ILE A 30 -4.54 -4.05 -12.21
C ILE A 30 -3.11 -3.48 -12.12
N ALA A 31 -2.10 -4.25 -12.54
CA ALA A 31 -0.72 -3.76 -12.59
C ALA A 31 -0.56 -2.57 -13.55
N GLY A 32 -1.24 -2.58 -14.71
CA GLY A 32 -1.27 -1.45 -15.63
C GLY A 32 -1.96 -0.20 -15.03
N GLU A 33 -3.04 -0.39 -14.27
CA GLU A 33 -3.72 0.68 -13.56
C GLU A 33 -2.81 1.31 -12.47
N LEU A 34 -2.00 0.50 -11.78
CA LEU A 34 -0.96 0.97 -10.85
C LEU A 34 0.14 1.75 -11.59
N GLY A 35 0.57 1.29 -12.76
CA GLY A 35 1.48 2.03 -13.63
C GLY A 35 0.94 3.42 -13.99
N GLY A 36 -0.33 3.49 -14.41
CA GLY A 36 -0.99 4.78 -14.65
C GLY A 36 -1.11 5.65 -13.39
N LYS A 37 -1.32 5.04 -12.21
CA LYS A 37 -1.32 5.79 -10.94
C LYS A 37 0.05 6.39 -10.64
N TYR A 38 1.11 5.60 -10.79
CA TYR A 38 2.49 6.05 -10.67
C TYR A 38 2.80 7.21 -11.62
N GLU A 39 2.44 7.11 -12.90
CA GLU A 39 2.68 8.20 -13.86
C GLU A 39 2.03 9.51 -13.41
N ARG A 40 0.81 9.45 -12.87
CA ARG A 40 0.06 10.64 -12.43
C ARG A 40 0.58 11.21 -11.11
N PHE A 41 0.94 10.36 -10.14
CA PHE A 41 1.62 10.78 -8.91
C PHE A 41 2.97 11.40 -9.23
N SER A 42 3.81 10.71 -10.00
CA SER A 42 5.13 11.18 -10.39
C SER A 42 5.04 12.51 -11.13
N ALA A 43 4.14 12.66 -12.11
CA ALA A 43 3.95 13.94 -12.81
C ALA A 43 3.49 15.09 -11.89
N LEU A 44 2.65 14.79 -10.90
CA LEU A 44 2.15 15.78 -9.95
C LEU A 44 3.23 16.18 -8.92
N LEU A 45 4.09 15.25 -8.54
CA LEU A 45 5.06 15.37 -7.44
C LEU A 45 6.51 15.62 -7.92
N GLN A 46 6.77 15.59 -9.23
CA GLN A 46 8.05 15.97 -9.81
C GLN A 46 8.26 17.50 -9.68
N ARG A 47 9.22 17.88 -8.82
CA ARG A 47 9.65 19.26 -8.45
C ARG A 47 8.73 19.94 -7.43
N PRO A 48 9.26 20.90 -6.62
CA PRO A 48 8.67 21.20 -5.32
C PRO A 48 7.17 21.47 -5.40
N VAL A 49 6.43 20.61 -4.71
CA VAL A 49 4.97 20.58 -4.61
C VAL A 49 4.47 21.91 -4.06
N ARG A 50 5.18 22.49 -3.07
CA ARG A 50 4.85 23.75 -2.40
C ARG A 50 4.68 24.96 -3.30
N ASP A 51 5.34 24.97 -4.45
CA ASP A 51 5.34 26.12 -5.35
C ASP A 51 4.28 25.99 -6.47
N ARG A 52 3.60 24.84 -6.56
CA ARG A 52 2.75 24.48 -7.71
C ARG A 52 1.35 23.99 -7.34
N LEU A 53 1.20 23.21 -6.27
CA LEU A 53 -0.08 22.57 -5.97
C LEU A 53 -0.92 23.43 -5.02
N GLY A 54 -2.12 23.78 -5.47
CA GLY A 54 -3.13 24.42 -4.64
C GLY A 54 -3.95 23.41 -3.85
N ALA A 55 -4.97 23.93 -3.14
CA ALA A 55 -5.87 23.11 -2.34
C ALA A 55 -6.63 22.07 -3.19
N ASP A 56 -7.01 22.42 -4.42
CA ASP A 56 -7.77 21.53 -5.30
C ASP A 56 -6.91 20.37 -5.83
N GLU A 57 -5.66 20.63 -6.23
CA GLU A 57 -4.71 19.58 -6.64
C GLU A 57 -4.43 18.61 -5.48
N LEU A 58 -4.14 19.15 -4.30
CA LEU A 58 -3.90 18.34 -3.10
C LEU A 58 -5.15 17.56 -2.70
N ARG A 59 -6.35 18.12 -2.88
CA ARG A 59 -7.60 17.41 -2.63
C ARG A 59 -7.74 16.21 -3.56
N ARG A 60 -7.48 16.37 -4.86
CA ARG A 60 -7.52 15.26 -5.83
C ARG A 60 -6.46 14.18 -5.51
N LEU A 61 -5.26 14.59 -5.12
CA LEU A 61 -4.20 13.68 -4.66
C LEU A 61 -4.66 12.86 -3.44
N LEU A 62 -5.16 13.52 -2.40
CA LEU A 62 -5.71 12.86 -1.21
C LEU A 62 -6.90 11.95 -1.56
N ARG A 63 -7.73 12.31 -2.56
CA ARG A 63 -8.84 11.44 -3.01
C ARG A 63 -8.42 10.16 -3.72
N SER A 64 -7.17 10.13 -4.17
CA SER A 64 -6.57 8.99 -4.88
C SER A 64 -5.82 8.01 -3.97
N VAL A 65 -5.68 8.35 -2.69
CA VAL A 65 -5.15 7.50 -1.62
C VAL A 65 -6.32 6.92 -0.82
N PHE A 66 -6.33 5.61 -0.57
CA PHE A 66 -7.52 4.93 -0.05
C PHE A 66 -7.94 5.46 1.34
N SER A 67 -6.97 5.68 2.22
CA SER A 67 -7.17 6.06 3.62
C SER A 67 -7.61 7.52 3.81
N THR A 68 -7.21 8.40 2.90
CA THR A 68 -7.52 9.84 2.90
C THR A 68 -8.70 10.18 2.00
N ARG A 69 -9.18 9.28 1.13
CA ARG A 69 -10.22 9.58 0.14
C ARG A 69 -11.47 10.27 0.69
N ARG A 70 -12.01 9.73 1.77
CA ARG A 70 -13.20 10.27 2.45
C ARG A 70 -12.88 11.40 3.43
N LYS A 71 -11.59 11.66 3.67
CA LYS A 71 -11.07 12.62 4.65
C LYS A 71 -10.26 13.75 4.02
N ALA A 72 -10.25 13.86 2.68
CA ALA A 72 -9.44 14.84 1.99
C ALA A 72 -9.75 16.29 2.43
N GLY A 73 -11.03 16.60 2.66
CA GLY A 73 -11.44 17.87 3.24
C GLY A 73 -10.92 18.06 4.66
N GLU A 74 -11.18 17.11 5.56
CA GLU A 74 -10.70 17.13 6.95
C GLU A 74 -9.18 17.33 7.06
N VAL A 75 -8.41 16.63 6.21
CA VAL A 75 -6.95 16.77 6.15
C VAL A 75 -6.57 18.19 5.75
N LEU A 76 -7.18 18.73 4.69
CA LEU A 76 -6.87 20.08 4.21
C LEU A 76 -7.30 21.18 5.17
N ASP A 77 -8.48 21.04 5.78
CA ASP A 77 -9.02 22.01 6.74
C ASP A 77 -8.14 22.08 8.00
N ARG A 78 -7.58 20.94 8.41
CA ARG A 78 -6.72 20.85 9.60
C ARG A 78 -5.28 21.29 9.34
N VAL A 79 -4.70 20.85 8.23
CA VAL A 79 -3.27 21.06 7.93
C VAL A 79 -3.04 22.37 7.18
N GLY A 80 -3.93 22.69 6.24
CA GLY A 80 -3.75 23.75 5.25
C GLY A 80 -2.90 23.31 4.07
N ALA A 81 -3.34 23.65 2.86
CA ALA A 81 -2.68 23.27 1.60
C ALA A 81 -1.18 23.65 1.54
N PRO A 82 -0.75 24.88 1.89
CA PRO A 82 0.67 25.24 1.81
C PRO A 82 1.57 24.40 2.73
N ARG A 83 1.09 24.06 3.94
CA ARG A 83 1.86 23.23 4.87
C ARG A 83 1.95 21.81 4.38
N LEU A 84 0.83 21.24 3.94
CA LEU A 84 0.80 19.88 3.41
C LEU A 84 1.75 19.73 2.22
N ALA A 85 1.74 20.69 1.29
CA ALA A 85 2.64 20.68 0.14
C ALA A 85 4.12 20.70 0.56
N GLY A 86 4.50 21.58 1.49
CA GLY A 86 5.87 21.60 2.02
C GLY A 86 6.26 20.33 2.79
N TRP A 87 5.31 19.68 3.47
CA TRP A 87 5.58 18.40 4.14
C TRP A 87 5.75 17.25 3.16
N ILE A 88 5.03 17.27 2.04
CA ILE A 88 5.24 16.31 0.94
C ILE A 88 6.64 16.51 0.35
N ASP A 89 7.08 17.75 0.12
CA ASP A 89 8.45 18.02 -0.35
C ASP A 89 9.51 17.45 0.62
N ASP A 90 9.38 17.74 1.92
CA ASP A 90 10.29 17.22 2.94
C ASP A 90 10.31 15.68 3.00
N LEU A 91 9.18 15.02 2.71
CA LEU A 91 9.08 13.55 2.67
C LEU A 91 9.77 12.97 1.42
N LEU A 92 9.57 13.58 0.26
CA LEU A 92 10.06 13.06 -1.02
C LEU A 92 11.55 13.37 -1.23
N GLU A 93 12.03 14.50 -0.74
CA GLU A 93 13.42 14.90 -0.87
C GLU A 93 14.36 14.02 -0.01
N PRO A 94 15.42 13.43 -0.59
CA PRO A 94 16.34 12.55 0.13
C PRO A 94 17.39 13.34 0.92
N ARG A 95 16.97 14.37 1.68
CA ARG A 95 17.86 15.20 2.52
C ARG A 95 18.26 14.53 3.83
N THR A 96 17.43 13.62 4.33
CA THR A 96 17.65 12.87 5.57
C THR A 96 17.35 11.39 5.35
N ALA A 97 17.67 10.55 6.35
CA ALA A 97 17.37 9.12 6.31
C ALA A 97 15.87 8.86 6.12
N LEU A 98 15.54 7.78 5.40
CA LEU A 98 14.17 7.48 4.99
C LEU A 98 13.23 7.30 6.17
N ASP A 99 13.65 6.58 7.21
CA ASP A 99 12.92 6.42 8.46
C ASP A 99 12.67 7.76 9.16
N ALA A 100 13.68 8.63 9.20
CA ALA A 100 13.57 9.94 9.85
C ALA A 100 12.56 10.87 9.16
N ARG A 101 12.59 10.96 7.82
CA ARG A 101 11.61 11.78 7.07
C ARG A 101 10.21 11.16 7.07
N PHE A 102 10.09 9.83 7.03
CA PHE A 102 8.81 9.15 7.18
C PHE A 102 8.19 9.44 8.55
N GLN A 103 8.98 9.29 9.62
CA GLN A 103 8.56 9.58 10.99
C GLN A 103 8.16 11.06 11.13
N THR A 104 8.96 11.98 10.59
CA THR A 104 8.66 13.42 10.62
C THR A 104 7.32 13.74 9.93
N PHE A 105 7.05 13.16 8.76
CA PHE A 105 5.78 13.35 8.08
C PHE A 105 4.61 12.77 8.89
N TYR A 106 4.78 11.57 9.44
CA TYR A 106 3.80 10.92 10.31
C TYR A 106 3.44 11.79 11.53
N ASP A 107 4.45 12.34 12.20
CA ASP A 107 4.28 13.18 13.41
C ASP A 107 3.63 14.52 13.09
N ARG A 108 3.94 15.13 11.93
CA ARG A 108 3.31 16.38 11.49
C ARG A 108 1.80 16.24 11.24
N LEU A 109 1.33 15.04 10.93
CA LEU A 109 -0.10 14.71 10.80
C LEU A 109 -0.77 14.34 12.12
N ALA A 110 -0.13 14.63 13.27
CA ALA A 110 -0.68 14.39 14.59
C ALA A 110 -2.13 14.88 14.73
N GLY A 111 -2.96 13.99 15.29
CA GLY A 111 -4.39 14.22 15.53
C GLY A 111 -5.32 13.82 14.39
N LEU A 112 -4.81 13.45 13.21
CA LEU A 112 -5.55 12.59 12.27
C LEU A 112 -5.47 11.13 12.73
N PRO A 113 -6.37 10.22 12.31
CA PRO A 113 -6.25 8.80 12.67
C PRO A 113 -4.93 8.20 12.16
N GLU A 114 -4.26 7.37 12.95
CA GLU A 114 -2.92 6.83 12.63
C GLU A 114 -2.86 6.18 11.25
N SER A 115 -3.90 5.41 10.91
CA SER A 115 -4.08 4.81 9.59
C SER A 115 -3.90 5.79 8.44
N VAL A 116 -4.39 7.01 8.59
CA VAL A 116 -4.33 8.04 7.54
C VAL A 116 -2.89 8.49 7.34
N ARG A 117 -2.13 8.57 8.44
CA ARG A 117 -0.80 9.19 8.46
C ARG A 117 0.23 8.34 7.73
N PHE A 118 0.35 7.05 8.09
CA PHE A 118 1.33 6.16 7.46
C PHE A 118 0.87 5.65 6.08
N ASP A 119 -0.43 5.38 5.88
CA ASP A 119 -0.94 5.01 4.55
C ASP A 119 -0.64 6.14 3.53
N LEU A 120 -0.86 7.41 3.91
CA LEU A 120 -0.58 8.55 3.03
C LEU A 120 0.92 8.71 2.75
N ALA A 121 1.77 8.65 3.79
CA ALA A 121 3.22 8.76 3.63
C ALA A 121 3.76 7.68 2.68
N SER A 122 3.29 6.44 2.87
CA SER A 122 3.72 5.31 2.06
C SER A 122 3.24 5.40 0.62
N GLU A 123 1.98 5.78 0.37
CA GLU A 123 1.48 5.93 -1.00
C GLU A 123 2.20 7.07 -1.75
N LEU A 124 2.48 8.20 -1.07
CA LEU A 124 3.24 9.31 -1.67
C LEU A 124 4.65 8.87 -2.10
N LEU A 125 5.35 8.12 -1.24
CA LEU A 125 6.67 7.58 -1.56
C LEU A 125 6.59 6.56 -2.70
N HIS A 126 5.79 5.51 -2.52
CA HIS A 126 5.71 4.38 -3.45
C HIS A 126 5.28 4.81 -4.86
N PHE A 127 4.25 5.65 -4.99
CA PHE A 127 3.80 6.10 -6.32
C PHE A 127 4.64 7.25 -6.90
N THR A 128 5.68 7.71 -6.20
CA THR A 128 6.70 8.60 -6.77
C THR A 128 7.90 7.82 -7.32
N ASP A 129 8.30 6.73 -6.65
CA ASP A 129 9.43 5.88 -7.04
C ASP A 129 9.23 4.44 -6.47
N PRO A 130 8.49 3.57 -7.18
CA PRO A 130 8.09 2.25 -6.69
C PRO A 130 9.23 1.23 -6.69
N GLU A 131 10.34 1.53 -7.38
CA GLU A 131 11.55 0.69 -7.30
C GLU A 131 12.31 0.93 -5.99
N ARG A 132 12.19 2.13 -5.42
CA ARG A 132 12.90 2.52 -4.20
C ARG A 132 12.05 2.41 -2.93
N TYR A 133 10.74 2.58 -3.05
CA TYR A 133 9.84 2.69 -1.91
C TYR A 133 8.72 1.67 -1.99
N TRP A 134 8.34 1.13 -0.83
CA TRP A 134 7.34 0.06 -0.72
C TRP A 134 5.96 0.62 -0.39
N LEU A 135 4.92 -0.11 -0.81
CA LEU A 135 3.53 0.16 -0.44
C LEU A 135 3.20 -0.49 0.92
N TRP A 136 3.40 0.25 2.00
CA TRP A 136 2.90 -0.10 3.33
C TRP A 136 1.61 0.65 3.63
N THR A 137 0.51 -0.09 3.67
CA THR A 137 -0.76 0.39 4.23
C THR A 137 -1.31 -0.63 5.22
N ARG A 138 -2.37 -0.28 5.95
CA ARG A 138 -2.98 -1.20 6.94
C ARG A 138 -3.38 -2.57 6.42
N TRP A 139 -3.78 -2.67 5.15
CA TRP A 139 -4.15 -3.97 4.60
C TRP A 139 -2.92 -4.85 4.33
N VAL A 140 -1.72 -4.25 4.23
CA VAL A 140 -0.43 -4.95 4.14
C VAL A 140 0.04 -5.36 5.53
N TRP A 141 0.10 -4.41 6.46
CA TRP A 141 0.41 -4.62 7.87
C TRP A 141 -0.23 -3.52 8.72
N ASP A 142 -1.05 -3.90 9.69
CA ASP A 142 -1.62 -3.03 10.71
C ASP A 142 -0.95 -3.34 12.06
N PRO A 143 -0.03 -2.49 12.55
CA PRO A 143 0.67 -2.70 13.82
C PRO A 143 -0.25 -2.79 15.05
N HIS A 144 -1.44 -2.18 14.98
CA HIS A 144 -2.36 -2.13 16.11
C HIS A 144 -3.10 -3.45 16.28
N THR A 145 -3.59 -4.00 15.17
CA THR A 145 -4.33 -5.27 15.18
C THR A 145 -3.45 -6.49 14.92
N ARG A 146 -2.20 -6.27 14.49
CA ARG A 146 -1.26 -7.30 14.05
C ARG A 146 -1.83 -8.16 12.92
N THR A 147 -2.52 -7.53 11.97
CA THR A 147 -3.13 -8.21 10.82
C THR A 147 -2.71 -7.57 9.49
N GLY A 148 -2.94 -8.27 8.38
CA GLY A 148 -2.64 -7.77 7.05
C GLY A 148 -2.25 -8.89 6.08
N ALA A 149 -1.92 -8.54 4.85
CA ALA A 149 -1.46 -9.47 3.82
C ALA A 149 -0.09 -10.08 4.16
N LEU A 150 0.82 -9.23 4.63
CA LEU A 150 2.22 -9.56 4.82
C LEU A 150 2.45 -10.68 5.87
N PRO A 151 1.85 -10.63 7.08
CA PRO A 151 2.02 -11.70 8.07
C PRO A 151 1.48 -13.06 7.62
N LEU A 152 0.64 -13.13 6.57
CA LEU A 152 0.12 -14.39 6.03
C LEU A 152 1.11 -15.10 5.11
N VAL A 153 2.19 -14.43 4.71
CA VAL A 153 3.19 -14.95 3.77
C VAL A 153 4.62 -14.82 4.31
N THR A 154 4.78 -14.29 5.52
CA THR A 154 6.06 -14.27 6.25
C THR A 154 6.07 -15.34 7.33
N MET A 155 7.26 -15.74 7.77
CA MET A 155 7.41 -16.62 8.94
C MET A 155 6.79 -15.96 10.18
N GLU A 156 6.15 -16.75 11.03
CA GLU A 156 5.45 -16.26 12.24
C GLU A 156 6.39 -15.50 13.19
N GLU A 157 7.67 -15.91 13.25
CA GLU A 157 8.68 -15.30 14.11
C GLU A 157 9.25 -14.00 13.54
N TYR A 158 8.92 -13.64 12.30
CA TYR A 158 9.37 -12.40 11.70
C TYR A 158 8.55 -11.23 12.26
N ASP A 159 9.10 -10.58 13.29
CA ASP A 159 8.48 -9.37 13.82
C ASP A 159 8.51 -8.27 12.75
N LEU A 160 7.35 -7.65 12.48
CA LEU A 160 7.21 -6.57 11.51
C LEU A 160 7.31 -5.18 12.17
N ASP A 161 7.21 -5.13 13.50
CA ASP A 161 7.25 -3.88 14.25
C ASP A 161 8.69 -3.43 14.52
N ALA A 162 8.85 -2.13 14.77
CA ALA A 162 10.10 -1.52 15.20
C ALA A 162 9.82 -0.38 16.19
N GLU A 163 10.87 0.26 16.71
CA GLU A 163 10.70 1.25 17.79
C GLU A 163 9.98 2.53 17.34
N THR A 164 9.98 2.82 16.04
CA THR A 164 9.30 3.99 15.45
C THR A 164 8.53 3.58 14.20
N VAL A 165 7.56 4.39 13.79
CA VAL A 165 6.80 4.17 12.55
C VAL A 165 7.74 4.24 11.34
N GLY A 166 8.69 5.17 11.35
CA GLY A 166 9.71 5.27 10.29
C GLY A 166 10.56 4.01 10.15
N LYS A 167 10.99 3.41 11.27
CA LYS A 167 11.72 2.13 11.23
C LYS A 167 10.82 0.95 10.87
N THR A 168 9.56 0.98 11.30
CA THR A 168 8.56 -0.02 10.93
C THR A 168 8.36 -0.02 9.41
N TYR A 169 8.32 1.16 8.78
CA TYR A 169 8.28 1.26 7.32
C TYR A 169 9.45 0.56 6.63
N LEU A 170 10.69 0.75 7.13
CA LEU A 170 11.86 0.04 6.59
C LEU A 170 11.76 -1.48 6.78
N ARG A 171 11.27 -1.92 7.92
CA ARG A 171 11.15 -3.34 8.26
C ARG A 171 10.07 -4.06 7.45
N VAL A 172 8.90 -3.44 7.32
CA VAL A 172 7.84 -3.87 6.39
C VAL A 172 8.36 -3.88 4.95
N GLY A 173 9.08 -2.84 4.54
CA GLY A 173 9.68 -2.76 3.21
C GLY A 173 10.68 -3.89 2.92
N GLN A 174 11.52 -4.23 3.90
CA GLN A 174 12.43 -5.36 3.80
C GLN A 174 11.67 -6.68 3.61
N ALA A 175 10.60 -6.92 4.37
CA ALA A 175 9.77 -8.12 4.22
C ALA A 175 9.08 -8.16 2.85
N ILE A 176 8.54 -7.04 2.35
CA ILE A 176 7.97 -6.94 1.00
C ILE A 176 9.02 -7.28 -0.07
N ALA A 177 10.25 -6.77 0.07
CA ALA A 177 11.35 -7.10 -0.83
C ALA A 177 11.68 -8.61 -0.82
N PHE A 178 11.69 -9.24 0.36
CA PHE A 178 11.88 -10.69 0.44
C PHE A 178 10.74 -11.47 -0.22
N VAL A 179 9.48 -11.04 -0.05
CA VAL A 179 8.32 -11.64 -0.74
C VAL A 179 8.45 -11.49 -2.25
N HIS A 180 8.86 -10.31 -2.74
CA HIS A 180 9.08 -10.04 -4.16
C HIS A 180 10.14 -10.98 -4.76
N GLU A 181 11.32 -11.07 -4.13
CA GLU A 181 12.41 -11.91 -4.61
C GLU A 181 12.08 -13.41 -4.53
N THR A 182 11.46 -13.85 -3.43
CA THR A 182 11.02 -15.24 -3.26
C THR A 182 9.98 -15.60 -4.30
N GLY A 183 9.01 -14.70 -4.55
CA GLY A 183 7.99 -14.89 -5.57
C GLY A 183 8.55 -14.96 -6.98
N ARG A 184 9.58 -14.16 -7.31
CA ARG A 184 10.27 -14.22 -8.60
C ARG A 184 10.97 -15.56 -8.78
N ALA A 185 11.71 -16.00 -7.76
CA ALA A 185 12.44 -17.26 -7.79
C ALA A 185 11.50 -18.48 -7.87
N ALA A 186 10.42 -18.46 -7.10
CA ALA A 186 9.44 -19.55 -7.06
C ALA A 186 8.38 -19.48 -8.18
N GLY A 187 8.35 -18.40 -8.96
CA GLY A 187 7.50 -18.24 -10.13
C GLY A 187 6.05 -17.84 -9.86
N PHE A 188 5.68 -17.47 -8.64
CA PHE A 188 4.30 -17.10 -8.28
C PHE A 188 4.01 -15.59 -8.35
N THR A 189 5.03 -14.71 -8.35
CA THR A 189 4.85 -13.27 -8.64
C THR A 189 5.17 -12.91 -10.08
N ARG A 190 5.11 -13.87 -11.02
CA ARG A 190 5.24 -13.61 -12.49
C ARG A 190 4.16 -12.69 -13.06
N ILE A 191 3.25 -12.26 -12.21
CA ILE A 191 2.02 -11.56 -12.52
C ILE A 191 2.28 -10.07 -12.24
N GLY A 192 2.30 -9.29 -13.31
CA GLY A 192 2.71 -7.88 -13.29
C GLY A 192 4.15 -7.75 -13.78
N GLN A 193 4.31 -7.29 -15.02
CA GLN A 193 5.59 -6.77 -15.48
C GLN A 193 5.86 -5.46 -14.73
N GLY A 194 7.10 -5.26 -14.26
CA GLY A 194 7.49 -4.02 -13.57
C GLY A 194 7.33 -4.07 -12.04
N PRO A 195 7.42 -2.92 -11.36
CA PRO A 195 7.62 -2.85 -9.91
C PRO A 195 6.38 -3.23 -9.07
N PHE A 196 5.20 -3.35 -9.69
CA PHE A 196 3.93 -3.51 -8.99
C PHE A 196 3.48 -4.96 -8.75
N GLY A 197 4.23 -5.95 -9.22
CA GLY A 197 3.82 -7.36 -9.12
C GLY A 197 3.61 -7.82 -7.68
N VAL A 198 4.46 -7.38 -6.75
CA VAL A 198 4.32 -7.70 -5.32
C VAL A 198 3.10 -7.01 -4.69
N ASP A 199 2.75 -5.80 -5.14
CA ASP A 199 1.59 -5.07 -4.61
C ASP A 199 0.28 -5.76 -5.01
N VAL A 200 0.19 -6.17 -6.29
CA VAL A 200 -0.96 -6.94 -6.80
C VAL A 200 -1.07 -8.27 -6.07
N TYR A 201 0.06 -8.97 -5.88
CA TYR A 201 0.11 -10.23 -5.15
C TYR A 201 -0.40 -10.08 -3.71
N LEU A 202 0.15 -9.15 -2.93
CA LEU A 202 -0.26 -8.92 -1.54
C LEU A 202 -1.72 -8.48 -1.46
N ALA A 203 -2.21 -7.67 -2.41
CA ALA A 203 -3.63 -7.31 -2.45
C ALA A 203 -4.52 -8.54 -2.66
N CYS A 204 -4.09 -9.50 -3.48
CA CYS A 204 -4.80 -10.76 -3.69
C CYS A 204 -4.78 -11.66 -2.44
N VAL A 205 -3.61 -11.80 -1.79
CA VAL A 205 -3.47 -12.49 -0.50
C VAL A 205 -4.49 -11.94 0.50
N TYR A 206 -4.55 -10.61 0.62
CA TYR A 206 -5.49 -9.97 1.54
C TYR A 206 -6.95 -10.16 1.14
N CYS A 207 -7.27 -10.13 -0.16
CA CYS A 207 -8.62 -10.43 -0.64
C CYS A 207 -9.04 -11.85 -0.25
N VAL A 208 -8.18 -12.85 -0.45
CA VAL A 208 -8.42 -14.24 -0.05
C VAL A 208 -8.67 -14.32 1.46
N TYR A 209 -7.82 -13.68 2.27
CA TYR A 209 -8.01 -13.61 3.72
C TYR A 209 -9.36 -12.98 4.11
N VAL A 210 -9.75 -11.87 3.49
CA VAL A 210 -11.04 -11.21 3.73
C VAL A 210 -12.20 -12.15 3.37
N TYR A 211 -12.13 -12.84 2.23
CA TYR A 211 -13.16 -13.82 1.87
C TYR A 211 -13.28 -14.94 2.89
N THR A 212 -12.15 -15.52 3.31
CA THR A 212 -12.14 -16.63 4.28
C THR A 212 -12.67 -16.18 5.63
N THR A 213 -12.20 -15.03 6.13
CA THR A 213 -12.61 -14.47 7.42
C THR A 213 -14.08 -14.06 7.44
N VAL A 214 -14.57 -13.41 6.38
CA VAL A 214 -15.98 -12.99 6.29
C VAL A 214 -16.91 -14.18 6.07
N ARG A 215 -16.53 -15.16 5.25
CA ARG A 215 -17.30 -16.41 5.07
C ARG A 215 -17.50 -17.16 6.38
N MET A 216 -16.48 -17.21 7.24
CA MET A 216 -16.59 -17.84 8.56
C MET A 216 -17.55 -17.10 9.51
N ARG A 217 -17.87 -15.83 9.24
CA ARG A 217 -18.68 -14.97 10.13
C ARG A 217 -20.11 -14.71 9.64
N MET A 218 -20.51 -15.17 8.45
CA MET A 218 -21.80 -14.79 7.83
C MET A 218 -22.63 -15.97 7.28
N THR A 219 -23.96 -15.84 7.33
CA THR A 219 -24.93 -16.74 6.68
C THR A 219 -24.96 -16.51 5.17
N GLN A 220 -25.43 -17.51 4.39
CA GLN A 220 -25.31 -17.53 2.93
C GLN A 220 -25.86 -16.30 2.19
N GLU A 221 -26.84 -15.57 2.76
CA GLU A 221 -27.45 -14.39 2.14
C GLU A 221 -26.54 -13.16 2.08
N PHE A 222 -25.52 -13.06 2.95
CA PHE A 222 -24.58 -11.94 2.99
C PHE A 222 -23.38 -12.08 2.04
N ASN A 223 -23.18 -13.25 1.42
CA ASN A 223 -22.10 -13.47 0.45
C ASN A 223 -22.21 -12.57 -0.80
N ARG A 224 -23.37 -11.92 -1.03
CA ARG A 224 -23.59 -10.97 -2.13
C ARG A 224 -23.05 -9.55 -1.87
N VAL A 225 -22.55 -9.25 -0.67
CA VAL A 225 -22.11 -7.89 -0.30
C VAL A 225 -20.63 -7.62 -0.61
N ILE A 226 -19.80 -8.67 -0.71
CA ILE A 226 -18.37 -8.50 -1.00
C ILE A 226 -18.17 -8.39 -2.52
N PRO A 227 -17.55 -7.31 -3.03
CA PRO A 227 -17.22 -7.19 -4.44
C PRO A 227 -16.31 -8.34 -4.90
N PRO A 228 -16.34 -8.75 -6.18
CA PRO A 228 -15.45 -9.79 -6.70
C PRO A 228 -13.97 -9.39 -6.52
N LEU A 229 -13.07 -10.39 -6.48
CA LEU A 229 -11.64 -10.20 -6.16
C LEU A 229 -10.98 -9.08 -6.99
N PRO A 230 -11.17 -9.01 -8.32
CA PRO A 230 -10.55 -7.95 -9.12
C PRO A 230 -11.00 -6.55 -8.70
N GLU A 231 -12.25 -6.37 -8.27
CA GLU A 231 -12.73 -5.07 -7.78
C GLU A 231 -12.18 -4.76 -6.39
N LEU A 232 -12.20 -5.75 -5.49
CA LEU A 232 -11.73 -5.58 -4.12
C LEU A 232 -10.22 -5.24 -4.08
N ALA A 233 -9.40 -5.91 -4.90
CA ALA A 233 -7.98 -5.62 -5.06
C ALA A 233 -7.75 -4.17 -5.52
N ARG A 234 -8.49 -3.71 -6.55
CA ARG A 234 -8.42 -2.32 -7.03
C ARG A 234 -8.78 -1.30 -5.96
N ARG A 235 -9.71 -1.63 -5.06
CA ARG A 235 -10.08 -0.76 -3.93
C ARG A 235 -8.94 -0.64 -2.92
N PHE A 236 -8.28 -1.74 -2.56
CA PHE A 236 -7.13 -1.73 -1.64
C PHE A 236 -5.94 -0.98 -2.22
N LEU A 237 -5.68 -1.15 -3.52
CA LEU A 237 -4.61 -0.49 -4.26
C LEU A 237 -4.91 0.98 -4.59
N GLY A 238 -6.13 1.45 -4.31
CA GLY A 238 -6.55 2.82 -4.57
C GLY A 238 -6.72 3.18 -6.05
N VAL A 239 -6.72 2.19 -6.94
CA VAL A 239 -6.90 2.38 -8.40
C VAL A 239 -8.37 2.30 -8.84
N TYR A 240 -9.27 1.85 -7.95
CA TYR A 240 -10.71 1.86 -8.22
C TYR A 240 -11.24 3.30 -8.28
N ARG A 241 -11.67 3.72 -9.48
CA ARG A 241 -12.25 5.05 -9.78
C ARG A 241 -11.36 6.20 -9.30
N MET A 242 -10.09 6.21 -9.72
CA MET A 242 -9.15 7.29 -9.41
C MET A 242 -9.61 8.65 -9.92
N GLU A 243 -9.20 9.71 -9.21
CA GLU A 243 -9.58 11.11 -9.51
C GLU A 243 -8.43 11.99 -9.99
N ILE A 244 -7.19 11.52 -9.89
CA ILE A 244 -6.04 12.14 -10.55
C ILE A 244 -5.78 11.45 -11.87
#